data_AF-A0A6A6G847-F1
#
_entry.id   AF-A0A6A6G847-F1
#
_cell.length_a   1.000
_cell.length_b   1.000
_cell.length_c   1.000
_cell.angle_alpha   90.00
_cell.angle_beta   90.00
_cell.angle_gamma   90.00
#
_symmetry.space_group_name_H-M   'P 1'
#
loop_
_entity.id
_entity.type
_entity.pdbx_description
1 polymer ?
#
loop_
_entity_poly.entity_id
_entity_poly.type
_entity_poly.pdbx_seq_one_letter_code
_entity_poly.pdbx_strand_id
1 'polypeptide(L)'
;MWLKPPRFFCNLQQIRKCRHYRCYNGMSRSNRVDLICDWDGTLTKKDTLHLVAKVAYDKRGMPLDGDEDLYTAPLMPWRGFGEVYLEAYNRHIKSYHPAEHDRTSLTDERHWLTSLRDVELSGVRAAEQAKLFHGVRSEDVEKTALQALESGDLELRPGWESLFQKAASEDRNQDWRLHILSVNWGKSFIQSVLRAAWTKHALAKGVNLPFEALGLVVRANDIAGLRQPGGSTGKLQGTDGIDIRTSGEKLATMPARCRFNIDTAQRQPPGPEDSLVIYLGDSDTDLECLHAADIGIFMQDDPLSSAAKKLQSAARRLGISMRSIQEIRLDKLEYPCIWVAHDFQDVLHVFS
;
A
#
# COMPACT_ATOMS: atom_id res chain seq x y z
N MET A 1 -59.98 -1.44 -42.49
CA MET A 1 -60.44 -2.65 -43.20
C MET A 1 -59.30 -3.67 -43.11
N TRP A 2 -59.13 -4.27 -41.93
CA TRP A 2 -59.58 -5.62 -41.56
C TRP A 2 -59.05 -6.71 -42.49
N LEU A 3 -57.95 -7.35 -42.08
CA LEU A 3 -57.79 -8.80 -42.18
C LEU A 3 -57.08 -9.33 -40.91
N LYS A 4 -57.76 -10.25 -40.24
CA LYS A 4 -57.35 -11.21 -39.19
C LYS A 4 -57.72 -12.60 -39.76
N PRO A 5 -57.33 -13.78 -39.22
CA PRO A 5 -56.26 -14.18 -38.28
C PRO A 5 -55.51 -15.46 -38.85
N PRO A 6 -54.89 -16.44 -38.11
CA PRO A 6 -55.43 -17.20 -36.96
C PRO A 6 -54.48 -17.32 -35.74
N ARG A 7 -55.08 -17.77 -34.62
CA ARG A 7 -54.45 -18.13 -33.34
C ARG A 7 -53.82 -19.52 -33.42
N PHE A 8 -52.70 -19.74 -32.73
CA PHE A 8 -52.30 -21.04 -32.19
C PHE A 8 -51.78 -20.88 -30.75
N PHE A 9 -52.12 -21.87 -29.93
CA PHE A 9 -51.96 -21.97 -28.48
C PHE A 9 -50.53 -22.40 -28.05
N CYS A 10 -50.15 -21.98 -26.84
CA CYS A 10 -49.24 -22.59 -25.84
C CYS A 10 -47.94 -23.31 -26.28
N ASN A 11 -46.78 -22.84 -25.78
CA ASN A 11 -46.14 -23.54 -24.65
C ASN A 11 -45.03 -22.69 -23.99
N LEU A 12 -45.05 -22.64 -22.66
CA LEU A 12 -43.94 -22.26 -21.79
C LEU A 12 -42.85 -23.33 -21.89
N GLN A 13 -41.60 -22.95 -22.19
CA GLN A 13 -40.38 -23.34 -21.45
C GLN A 13 -39.09 -22.94 -22.20
N GLN A 14 -38.10 -22.54 -21.39
CA GLN A 14 -36.65 -22.52 -21.66
C GLN A 14 -36.02 -21.30 -22.38
N ILE A 15 -35.72 -20.30 -21.55
CA ILE A 15 -34.38 -19.73 -21.30
C ILE A 15 -33.26 -20.31 -22.20
N ARG A 16 -32.66 -19.44 -23.03
CA ARG A 16 -31.20 -19.22 -23.21
C ARG A 16 -30.90 -18.67 -24.61
N LYS A 17 -30.30 -17.48 -24.63
CA LYS A 17 -29.26 -16.94 -25.55
C LYS A 17 -29.54 -15.49 -25.94
N CYS A 18 -29.25 -14.57 -25.02
CA CYS A 18 -28.93 -13.21 -25.39
C CYS A 18 -27.49 -13.17 -25.94
N ARG A 19 -27.36 -13.17 -27.27
CA ARG A 19 -26.29 -12.45 -27.97
C ARG A 19 -26.91 -11.10 -28.34
N HIS A 20 -26.30 -10.01 -27.90
CA HIS A 20 -26.27 -8.66 -28.50
C HIS A 20 -26.12 -7.61 -27.39
N TYR A 21 -24.89 -7.37 -26.96
CA TYR A 21 -24.46 -6.06 -26.48
C TYR A 21 -23.06 -5.86 -27.05
N ARG A 22 -22.96 -4.96 -28.03
CA ARG A 22 -21.74 -4.61 -28.76
C ARG A 22 -21.78 -3.09 -28.86
N CYS A 23 -21.24 -2.44 -27.84
CA CYS A 23 -20.77 -1.05 -27.74
C CYS A 23 -20.41 -0.86 -26.25
N TYR A 24 -19.13 -0.60 -25.95
CA TYR A 24 -18.42 -0.79 -24.65
C TYR A 24 -17.89 -2.22 -24.31
N ASN A 25 -17.69 -3.10 -25.29
CA ASN A 25 -17.04 -4.42 -25.12
C ASN A 25 -15.51 -4.37 -25.28
N GLY A 26 -14.79 -3.67 -24.39
CA GLY A 26 -13.33 -3.52 -24.50
C GLY A 26 -12.51 -4.24 -23.42
N MET A 27 -13.04 -4.43 -22.22
CA MET A 27 -12.36 -5.23 -21.20
C MET A 27 -12.62 -6.71 -21.50
N SER A 28 -11.73 -7.34 -22.27
CA SER A 28 -11.39 -8.73 -21.96
C SER A 28 -11.04 -8.72 -20.48
N ARG A 29 -11.86 -9.35 -19.62
CA ARG A 29 -11.50 -9.48 -18.20
C ARG A 29 -10.11 -10.09 -18.19
N SER A 30 -9.12 -9.31 -17.75
CA SER A 30 -7.84 -9.90 -17.42
C SER A 30 -8.15 -10.96 -16.40
N ASN A 31 -7.72 -12.19 -16.67
CA ASN A 31 -7.79 -13.23 -15.67
C ASN A 31 -6.75 -12.99 -14.58
N ARG A 32 -5.93 -11.92 -14.67
CA ARG A 32 -4.88 -11.59 -13.71
C ARG A 32 -5.18 -10.30 -12.97
N VAL A 33 -5.01 -10.35 -11.65
CA VAL A 33 -5.15 -9.19 -10.76
C VAL A 33 -3.85 -8.99 -10.01
N ASP A 34 -3.25 -7.81 -10.14
CA ASP A 34 -2.18 -7.37 -9.26
C ASP A 34 -2.78 -6.50 -8.17
N LEU A 35 -2.84 -7.04 -6.95
CA LEU A 35 -3.26 -6.31 -5.76
C LEU A 35 -2.02 -5.77 -5.08
N ILE A 36 -1.83 -4.45 -5.14
CA ILE A 36 -0.69 -3.75 -4.57
C ILE A 36 -1.17 -2.95 -3.37
N CYS A 37 -0.59 -3.20 -2.21
CA CYS A 37 -1.01 -2.61 -0.95
C CYS A 37 0.16 -1.88 -0.31
N ASP A 38 -0.07 -0.64 0.13
CA ASP A 38 0.83 -0.04 1.12
C ASP A 38 0.77 -0.82 2.44
N TRP A 39 1.79 -0.63 3.26
CA TRP A 39 1.92 -1.27 4.56
C TRP A 39 1.26 -0.43 5.67
N ASP A 40 1.91 0.66 6.07
CA ASP A 40 1.52 1.49 7.20
C ASP A 40 0.21 2.21 6.91
N GLY A 41 -0.74 2.20 7.86
CA GLY A 41 -2.05 2.86 7.70
C GLY A 41 -2.99 2.19 6.69
N THR A 42 -2.47 1.32 5.81
CA THR A 42 -3.24 0.58 4.80
C THR A 42 -3.46 -0.87 5.23
N LEU A 43 -2.42 -1.70 5.25
CA LEU A 43 -2.51 -3.09 5.73
C LEU A 43 -2.48 -3.17 7.25
N THR A 44 -1.70 -2.31 7.90
CA THR A 44 -1.76 -2.11 9.36
C THR A 44 -2.71 -0.96 9.70
N LYS A 45 -3.22 -0.95 10.94
CA LYS A 45 -4.02 0.16 11.47
C LYS A 45 -3.21 1.41 11.81
N LYS A 46 -1.90 1.27 12.01
CA LYS A 46 -1.00 2.33 12.50
C LYS A 46 0.35 2.24 11.82
N ASP A 47 1.06 3.35 11.84
CA ASP A 47 2.48 3.41 11.47
C ASP A 47 3.31 2.46 12.35
N THR A 48 4.24 1.75 11.72
CA THR A 48 5.09 0.74 12.35
C THR A 48 6.57 1.13 12.38
N LEU A 49 6.94 2.34 11.94
CA LEU A 49 8.34 2.76 11.86
C LEU A 49 9.00 2.78 13.25
N HIS A 50 8.25 3.18 14.28
CA HIS A 50 8.72 3.13 15.66
C HIS A 50 8.99 1.69 16.15
N LEU A 51 8.28 0.68 15.64
CA LEU A 51 8.52 -0.73 15.94
C LEU A 51 9.78 -1.25 15.23
N VAL A 52 10.04 -0.78 14.01
CA VAL A 52 11.30 -1.05 13.32
C VAL A 52 12.47 -0.44 14.11
N ALA A 53 12.35 0.81 14.57
CA ALA A 53 13.35 1.44 15.42
C ALA A 53 13.55 0.67 16.73
N LYS A 54 12.45 0.20 17.34
CA LYS A 54 12.45 -0.56 18.60
C LYS A 54 13.34 -1.80 18.56
N VAL A 55 13.47 -2.46 17.40
CA VAL A 55 14.43 -3.58 17.19
C VAL A 55 15.83 -3.20 17.71
N ALA A 56 16.28 -1.99 17.38
CA ALA A 56 17.62 -1.53 17.69
C ALA A 56 17.79 -1.15 19.18
N TYR A 57 16.76 -0.58 19.80
CA TYR A 57 16.78 -0.24 21.22
C TYR A 57 16.65 -1.48 22.10
N ASP A 58 15.78 -2.41 21.76
CA ASP A 58 15.61 -3.68 22.48
C ASP A 58 16.89 -4.50 22.49
N LYS A 59 17.60 -4.54 21.36
CA LYS A 59 18.91 -5.19 21.27
C LYS A 59 19.92 -4.63 22.28
N ARG A 60 19.85 -3.33 22.55
CA ARG A 60 20.74 -2.63 23.48
C ARG A 60 20.21 -2.63 24.91
N GLY A 61 19.02 -3.20 25.16
CA GLY A 61 18.37 -3.15 26.47
C GLY A 61 17.94 -1.74 26.88
N MET A 62 17.57 -0.91 25.91
CA MET A 62 17.23 0.51 26.10
C MET A 62 15.78 0.80 25.71
N PRO A 63 15.12 1.80 26.31
CA PRO A 63 13.83 2.28 25.83
C PRO A 63 13.97 3.09 24.53
N LEU A 64 12.89 3.17 23.74
CA LEU A 64 12.81 4.06 22.57
C LEU A 64 13.07 5.51 22.96
N ASP A 65 12.40 5.96 24.02
CA ASP A 65 12.49 7.30 24.57
C ASP A 65 12.69 7.23 26.08
N GLY A 66 13.57 8.10 26.61
CA GLY A 66 13.95 8.16 28.01
C GLY A 66 14.81 9.40 28.28
N ASP A 67 15.41 9.45 29.47
CA ASP A 67 16.34 10.53 29.84
C ASP A 67 17.55 10.54 28.89
N GLU A 68 17.99 11.74 28.48
CA GLU A 68 19.07 11.89 27.48
C GLU A 68 20.38 11.24 27.92
N ASP A 69 20.65 11.24 29.23
CA ASP A 69 21.83 10.62 29.83
C ASP A 69 21.87 9.08 29.66
N LEU A 70 20.75 8.44 29.32
CA LEU A 70 20.71 7.00 29.01
C LEU A 70 21.36 6.70 27.66
N TYR A 71 21.45 7.67 26.75
CA TYR A 71 21.88 7.47 25.37
C TYR A 71 23.33 7.91 25.18
N THR A 72 24.20 6.98 24.79
CA THR A 72 25.58 7.30 24.45
C THR A 72 25.69 7.69 22.97
N ALA A 73 26.19 8.89 22.71
CA ALA A 73 26.45 9.38 21.36
C ALA A 73 27.25 8.34 20.53
N PRO A 74 26.91 8.14 19.25
CA PRO A 74 26.01 8.97 18.44
C PRO A 74 24.53 8.56 18.53
N LEU A 75 24.17 7.58 19.37
CA LEU A 75 22.77 7.21 19.57
C LEU A 75 22.04 8.30 20.36
N MET A 76 20.75 8.46 20.09
CA MET A 76 19.86 9.43 20.71
C MET A 76 18.47 8.80 20.91
N PRO A 77 17.55 9.38 21.70
CA PRO A 77 16.17 8.94 21.80
C PRO A 77 15.43 8.93 20.45
N TRP A 78 14.41 8.08 20.30
CA TRP A 78 13.61 7.96 19.08
C TRP A 78 12.96 9.27 18.66
N ARG A 79 12.40 10.02 19.63
CA ARG A 79 11.76 11.33 19.41
C ARG A 79 12.67 12.30 18.67
N GLY A 80 13.98 12.25 18.91
CA GLY A 80 14.90 13.19 18.29
C GLY A 80 15.15 12.89 16.80
N PHE A 81 14.99 11.65 16.34
CA PHE A 81 14.95 11.37 14.89
C PHE A 81 13.70 11.97 14.24
N GLY A 82 12.57 11.94 14.96
CA GLY A 82 11.33 12.62 14.55
C GLY A 82 11.51 14.14 14.46
N GLU A 83 12.21 14.75 15.42
CA GLU A 83 12.53 16.17 15.42
C GLU A 83 13.40 16.57 14.22
N VAL A 84 14.45 15.79 13.90
CA VAL A 84 15.28 16.02 12.71
C VAL A 84 14.44 16.02 11.42
N TYR A 85 13.54 15.04 11.28
CA TYR A 85 12.62 14.99 10.14
C TYR A 85 11.69 16.21 10.10
N LEU A 86 11.06 16.54 11.23
CA LEU A 86 10.12 17.65 11.34
C LEU A 86 10.79 19.00 11.05
N GLU A 87 12.02 19.22 11.49
CA GLU A 87 12.81 20.40 11.16
C GLU A 87 13.08 20.51 9.65
N ALA A 88 13.50 19.40 9.02
CA ALA A 88 13.72 19.36 7.59
C ALA A 88 12.43 19.63 6.80
N TYR A 89 11.33 18.99 7.20
CA TYR A 89 10.00 19.16 6.60
C TYR A 89 9.49 20.60 6.74
N ASN A 90 9.59 21.18 7.94
CA ASN A 90 9.16 22.56 8.21
C ASN A 90 10.00 23.59 7.43
N ARG A 91 11.31 23.34 7.30
CA ARG A 91 12.18 24.17 6.47
C ARG A 91 11.76 24.10 5.01
N HIS A 92 11.51 22.89 4.51
CA HIS A 92 11.13 22.64 3.13
C HIS A 92 9.79 23.30 2.75
N ILE A 93 8.75 23.12 3.57
CA ILE A 93 7.44 23.76 3.33
C ILE A 93 7.58 25.29 3.24
N LYS A 94 8.38 25.90 4.13
CA LYS A 94 8.55 27.36 4.16
C LYS A 94 9.24 27.92 2.91
N SER A 95 10.11 27.13 2.27
CA SER A 95 10.86 27.56 1.09
C SER A 95 10.27 27.12 -0.24
N TYR A 96 9.41 26.10 -0.24
CA TYR A 96 8.89 25.53 -1.48
C TYR A 96 7.82 26.43 -2.11
N HIS A 97 7.93 26.60 -3.42
CA HIS A 97 6.91 27.25 -4.24
C HIS A 97 6.56 26.36 -5.44
N PRO A 98 5.28 26.30 -5.85
CA PRO A 98 4.13 27.03 -5.29
C PRO A 98 3.64 26.52 -3.92
N ALA A 99 2.98 27.40 -3.16
CA ALA A 99 2.41 27.06 -1.85
C ALA A 99 1.27 26.04 -1.99
N GLU A 100 0.87 25.39 -0.89
CA GLU A 100 -0.12 24.29 -0.95
C GLU A 100 -1.43 24.69 -1.62
N HIS A 101 -2.00 25.85 -1.27
CA HIS A 101 -3.26 26.31 -1.84
C HIS A 101 -3.17 26.63 -3.35
N ASP A 102 -1.97 26.90 -3.86
CA ASP A 102 -1.72 27.23 -5.27
C ASP A 102 -1.45 25.99 -6.13
N ARG A 103 -1.15 24.84 -5.52
CA ARG A 103 -0.93 23.56 -6.23
C ARG A 103 -2.25 22.98 -6.73
N THR A 104 -2.84 23.55 -7.76
CA THR A 104 -4.17 23.13 -8.24
C THR A 104 -4.13 22.07 -9.35
N SER A 105 -2.94 21.70 -9.82
CA SER A 105 -2.75 20.65 -10.85
C SER A 105 -2.01 19.42 -10.29
N LEU A 106 -2.29 18.25 -10.87
CA LEU A 106 -1.59 17.01 -10.51
C LEU A 106 -0.07 17.13 -10.75
N THR A 107 0.33 17.89 -11.77
CA THR A 107 1.75 18.15 -12.06
C THR A 107 2.42 18.91 -10.91
N ASP A 108 1.78 19.96 -10.39
CA ASP A 108 2.33 20.73 -9.27
C ASP A 108 2.44 19.90 -7.99
N GLU A 109 1.43 19.06 -7.72
CA GLU A 109 1.45 18.18 -6.54
C GLU A 109 2.53 17.11 -6.66
N ARG A 110 2.76 16.55 -7.85
CA ARG A 110 3.84 15.59 -8.09
C ARG A 110 5.23 16.21 -7.91
N HIS A 111 5.42 17.44 -8.38
CA HIS A 111 6.66 18.18 -8.11
C HIS A 111 6.87 18.39 -6.61
N TRP A 112 5.81 18.71 -5.87
CA TRP A 112 5.86 18.81 -4.41
C TRP A 112 6.26 17.48 -3.76
N LEU A 113 5.57 16.38 -4.08
CA LEU A 113 5.86 15.07 -3.51
C LEU A 113 7.27 14.57 -3.85
N THR A 114 7.75 14.83 -5.08
CA THR A 114 9.11 14.51 -5.50
C THR A 114 10.14 15.33 -4.70
N SER A 115 9.84 16.61 -4.44
CA SER A 115 10.75 17.50 -3.69
C SER A 115 10.95 17.08 -2.23
N LEU A 116 10.06 16.26 -1.68
CA LEU A 116 10.19 15.73 -0.32
C LEU A 116 11.31 14.69 -0.17
N ARG A 117 11.92 14.20 -1.27
CA ARG A 117 12.98 13.18 -1.21
C ARG A 117 14.11 13.54 -0.23
N ASP A 118 14.56 14.80 -0.22
CA ASP A 118 15.63 15.23 0.69
C ASP A 118 15.15 15.33 2.16
N VAL A 119 13.87 15.61 2.38
CA VAL A 119 13.25 15.55 3.71
C VAL A 119 13.23 14.10 4.20
N GLU A 120 12.76 13.16 3.39
CA GLU A 120 12.76 11.73 3.72
C GLU A 120 14.17 11.18 4.00
N LEU A 121 15.16 11.64 3.22
CA LEU A 121 16.56 11.28 3.43
C LEU A 121 17.17 11.87 4.71
N SER A 122 16.60 12.92 5.29
CA SER A 122 17.12 13.50 6.53
C SER A 122 17.00 12.53 7.71
N GLY A 123 15.84 11.87 7.87
CA GLY A 123 15.62 10.86 8.91
C GLY A 123 16.52 9.63 8.71
N VAL A 124 16.69 9.20 7.47
CA VAL A 124 17.62 8.10 7.13
C VAL A 124 19.05 8.46 7.47
N ARG A 125 19.55 9.62 7.04
CA ARG A 125 20.92 10.08 7.33
C ARG A 125 21.14 10.17 8.84
N ALA A 126 20.17 10.69 9.59
CA ALA A 126 20.23 10.75 11.04
C ALA A 126 20.36 9.35 11.67
N ALA A 127 19.48 8.41 11.29
CA ALA A 127 19.52 7.03 11.77
C ALA A 127 20.86 6.34 11.47
N GLU A 128 21.40 6.54 10.27
CA GLU A 128 22.70 5.99 9.86
C GLU A 128 23.87 6.61 10.63
N GLN A 129 23.89 7.93 10.80
CA GLN A 129 24.93 8.65 11.55
C GLN A 129 24.90 8.26 13.03
N ALA A 130 23.71 8.08 13.59
CA ALA A 130 23.50 7.58 14.94
C ALA A 130 23.85 6.08 15.10
N LYS A 131 24.18 5.39 14.00
CA LYS A 131 24.42 3.95 13.97
C LYS A 131 23.26 3.17 14.59
N LEU A 132 22.02 3.66 14.42
CA LEU A 132 20.83 3.15 15.09
C LEU A 132 20.75 1.63 14.93
N PHE A 133 20.82 1.13 13.68
CA PHE A 133 20.70 -0.29 13.39
C PHE A 133 22.02 -1.08 13.39
N HIS A 134 23.15 -0.47 13.76
CA HIS A 134 24.43 -1.19 13.74
C HIS A 134 24.42 -2.42 14.66
N GLY A 135 24.86 -3.56 14.13
CA GLY A 135 24.88 -4.85 14.81
C GLY A 135 23.53 -5.57 14.89
N VAL A 136 22.42 -4.95 14.48
CA VAL A 136 21.08 -5.59 14.46
C VAL A 136 21.09 -6.80 13.53
N ARG A 137 20.52 -7.91 13.99
CA ARG A 137 20.44 -9.16 13.22
C ARG A 137 19.00 -9.52 12.88
N SER A 138 18.84 -10.47 11.97
CA SER A 138 17.53 -10.97 11.52
C SER A 138 16.70 -11.51 12.69
N GLU A 139 17.36 -12.18 13.65
CA GLU A 139 16.68 -12.73 14.83
C GLU A 139 16.13 -11.64 15.76
N ASP A 140 16.79 -10.48 15.83
CA ASP A 140 16.28 -9.33 16.59
C ASP A 140 15.00 -8.79 15.93
N VAL A 141 14.99 -8.67 14.60
CA VAL A 141 13.84 -8.21 13.81
C VAL A 141 12.66 -9.16 13.95
N GLU A 142 12.89 -10.47 13.81
CA GLU A 142 11.87 -11.51 13.97
C GLU A 142 11.26 -11.49 15.36
N LYS A 143 12.10 -11.37 16.41
CA LYS A 143 11.65 -11.29 17.79
C LYS A 143 10.74 -10.08 18.02
N THR A 144 11.15 -8.88 17.59
CA THR A 144 10.35 -7.66 17.79
C THR A 144 9.04 -7.72 17.00
N ALA A 145 9.06 -8.27 15.77
CA ALA A 145 7.84 -8.46 14.97
C ALA A 145 6.82 -9.37 15.68
N LEU A 146 7.27 -10.49 16.25
CA LEU A 146 6.43 -11.38 17.04
C LEU A 146 5.88 -10.70 18.28
N GLN A 147 6.73 -10.01 19.03
CA GLN A 147 6.33 -9.29 20.25
C GLN A 147 5.30 -8.19 19.96
N ALA A 148 5.44 -7.47 18.84
CA ALA A 148 4.48 -6.44 18.44
C ALA A 148 3.09 -7.02 18.15
N LEU A 149 3.02 -8.20 17.53
CA LEU A 149 1.75 -8.92 17.30
C LEU A 149 1.15 -9.47 18.60
N GLU A 150 1.97 -10.01 19.50
CA GLU A 150 1.51 -10.62 20.75
C GLU A 150 1.00 -9.58 21.77
N SER A 151 1.67 -8.43 21.84
CA SER A 151 1.30 -7.31 22.70
C SER A 151 0.11 -6.50 22.18
N GLY A 152 -0.18 -6.59 20.88
CA GLY A 152 -1.18 -5.74 20.21
C GLY A 152 -0.66 -4.35 19.83
N ASP A 153 0.65 -4.10 19.95
CA ASP A 153 1.28 -2.86 19.46
C ASP A 153 1.18 -2.75 17.93
N LEU A 154 1.11 -3.90 17.24
CA LEU A 154 0.83 -3.99 15.80
C LEU A 154 -0.46 -4.76 15.55
N GLU A 155 -1.37 -4.12 14.82
CA GLU A 155 -2.63 -4.71 14.38
C GLU A 155 -2.77 -4.64 12.85
N LEU A 156 -3.06 -5.80 12.23
CA LEU A 156 -3.43 -5.89 10.82
C LEU A 156 -4.92 -5.55 10.67
N ARG A 157 -5.25 -4.80 9.62
CA ARG A 157 -6.61 -4.32 9.36
C ARG A 157 -7.55 -5.50 9.07
N PRO A 158 -8.80 -5.48 9.58
CA PRO A 158 -9.75 -6.58 9.42
C PRO A 158 -9.93 -7.04 7.96
N GLY A 159 -10.01 -8.36 7.76
CA GLY A 159 -10.22 -8.98 6.45
C GLY A 159 -8.95 -9.22 5.64
N TRP A 160 -7.76 -8.84 6.14
CA TRP A 160 -6.48 -9.11 5.48
C TRP A 160 -6.28 -10.61 5.21
N GLU A 161 -6.72 -11.46 6.14
CA GLU A 161 -6.55 -12.90 6.08
C GLU A 161 -7.39 -13.52 4.97
N SER A 162 -8.63 -13.05 4.81
CA SER A 162 -9.54 -13.47 3.73
C SER A 162 -9.05 -13.00 2.37
N LEU A 163 -8.47 -11.81 2.32
CA LEU A 163 -7.83 -11.29 1.11
C LEU A 163 -6.64 -12.15 0.70
N PHE A 164 -5.81 -12.55 1.66
CA PHE A 164 -4.65 -13.40 1.40
C PHE A 164 -5.05 -14.81 0.96
N GLN A 165 -6.07 -15.38 1.60
CA GLN A 165 -6.65 -16.66 1.20
C GLN A 165 -7.24 -16.61 -0.22
N LYS A 166 -7.99 -15.56 -0.55
CA LYS A 166 -8.55 -15.38 -1.90
C LYS A 166 -7.44 -15.35 -2.93
N ALA A 167 -6.38 -14.58 -2.68
CA ALA A 167 -5.31 -14.42 -3.64
C ALA A 167 -4.51 -15.71 -3.86
N ALA A 168 -4.38 -16.54 -2.84
CA ALA A 168 -3.69 -17.83 -2.93
C ALA A 168 -4.60 -18.99 -3.34
N SER A 169 -5.89 -18.75 -3.58
CA SER A 169 -6.82 -19.82 -3.97
C SER A 169 -6.56 -20.27 -5.41
N GLU A 170 -6.62 -21.59 -5.65
CA GLU A 170 -6.47 -22.18 -6.99
C GLU A 170 -7.74 -22.03 -7.86
N ASP A 171 -8.69 -21.17 -7.48
CA ASP A 171 -9.94 -21.01 -8.22
C ASP A 171 -9.67 -20.39 -9.60
N ARG A 172 -9.74 -21.24 -10.64
CA ARG A 172 -9.10 -21.08 -11.96
C ARG A 172 -9.64 -19.93 -12.83
N ASN A 173 -10.52 -19.11 -12.30
CA ASN A 173 -11.12 -18.01 -13.04
C ASN A 173 -10.37 -16.68 -12.87
N GLN A 174 -9.59 -16.50 -11.79
CA GLN A 174 -8.75 -15.31 -11.58
C GLN A 174 -7.45 -15.63 -10.82
N ASP A 175 -6.31 -15.27 -11.41
CA ASP A 175 -4.96 -15.36 -10.89
C ASP A 175 -4.60 -14.03 -10.18
N TRP A 176 -4.67 -14.04 -8.85
CA TRP A 176 -4.39 -12.87 -8.01
C TRP A 176 -2.95 -12.92 -7.50
N ARG A 177 -2.24 -11.79 -7.62
CA ARG A 177 -0.89 -11.61 -7.09
C ARG A 177 -0.88 -10.51 -6.06
N LEU A 178 -0.34 -10.83 -4.89
CA LEU A 178 -0.24 -9.90 -3.77
C LEU A 178 1.12 -9.23 -3.75
N HIS A 179 1.11 -7.91 -3.65
CA HIS A 179 2.31 -7.10 -3.49
C HIS A 179 2.13 -6.16 -2.30
N ILE A 180 3.16 -6.08 -1.46
CA ILE A 180 3.32 -4.96 -0.51
C ILE A 180 4.31 -3.98 -1.10
N LEU A 181 3.94 -2.70 -1.13
CA LEU A 181 4.78 -1.61 -1.60
C LEU A 181 4.84 -0.50 -0.55
N SER A 182 5.96 -0.35 0.14
CA SER A 182 6.07 0.57 1.27
C SER A 182 7.33 1.44 1.23
N VAL A 183 7.23 2.65 1.78
CA VAL A 183 8.37 3.54 2.02
C VAL A 183 9.16 3.18 3.29
N ASN A 184 8.59 2.31 4.15
CA ASN A 184 9.14 1.92 5.43
C ASN A 184 10.54 1.28 5.28
N TRP A 185 11.35 1.36 6.33
CA TRP A 185 12.73 0.87 6.42
C TRP A 185 12.83 -0.58 6.93
N GLY A 186 11.72 -1.32 6.91
CA GLY A 186 11.61 -2.62 7.54
C GLY A 186 11.05 -3.71 6.65
N LYS A 187 11.54 -3.91 5.41
CA LYS A 187 11.11 -5.06 4.59
C LYS A 187 11.19 -6.38 5.38
N SER A 188 12.31 -6.65 6.04
CA SER A 188 12.48 -7.85 6.84
C SER A 188 11.47 -7.90 8.01
N PHE A 189 11.19 -6.76 8.63
CA PHE A 189 10.19 -6.64 9.68
C PHE A 189 8.77 -6.96 9.17
N ILE A 190 8.35 -6.35 8.05
CA ILE A 190 7.06 -6.59 7.38
C ILE A 190 6.91 -8.08 7.06
N GLN A 191 7.95 -8.70 6.48
CA GLN A 191 7.93 -10.14 6.17
C GLN A 191 7.79 -11.01 7.42
N SER A 192 8.48 -10.68 8.51
CA SER A 192 8.37 -11.41 9.78
C SER A 192 6.98 -11.26 10.41
N VAL A 193 6.40 -10.06 10.39
CA VAL A 193 5.03 -9.80 10.86
C VAL A 193 4.02 -10.62 10.06
N LEU A 194 4.06 -10.52 8.73
CA LEU A 194 3.09 -11.20 7.87
C LEU A 194 3.21 -12.72 7.96
N ARG A 195 4.43 -13.25 8.04
CA ARG A 195 4.68 -14.67 8.26
C ARG A 195 4.08 -15.14 9.58
N ALA A 196 4.39 -14.45 10.68
CA ALA A 196 3.88 -14.79 12.01
C ALA A 196 2.35 -14.73 12.08
N ALA A 197 1.76 -13.63 11.59
CA ALA A 197 0.31 -13.45 11.57
C ALA A 197 -0.38 -14.53 10.73
N TRP A 198 0.15 -14.83 9.55
CA TRP A 198 -0.39 -15.89 8.69
C TRP A 198 -0.26 -17.28 9.32
N THR A 199 0.90 -17.63 9.86
CA THR A 199 1.09 -18.92 10.53
C THR A 199 0.11 -19.10 11.70
N LYS A 200 -0.10 -18.06 12.50
CA LYS A 200 -1.07 -18.07 13.60
C LYS A 200 -2.51 -18.26 13.08
N HIS A 201 -2.90 -17.53 12.04
CA HIS A 201 -4.22 -17.65 11.43
C HIS A 201 -4.45 -19.02 10.80
N ALA A 202 -3.48 -19.49 10.01
CA ALA A 202 -3.55 -20.78 9.32
C ALA A 202 -3.71 -21.94 10.31
N LEU A 203 -2.96 -21.90 11.41
CA LEU A 203 -3.11 -22.86 12.51
C LEU A 203 -4.50 -22.76 13.16
N ALA A 204 -4.96 -21.55 13.50
CA ALA A 204 -6.25 -21.34 14.17
C ALA A 204 -7.46 -21.72 13.32
N LYS A 205 -7.36 -21.63 11.98
CA LYS A 205 -8.45 -21.96 11.04
C LYS A 205 -8.27 -23.32 10.35
N GLY A 206 -7.22 -24.07 10.65
CA GLY A 206 -6.93 -25.36 10.01
C GLY A 206 -6.63 -25.24 8.51
N VAL A 207 -6.07 -24.11 8.08
CA VAL A 207 -5.72 -23.85 6.68
C VAL A 207 -4.35 -24.46 6.40
N ASN A 208 -4.28 -25.45 5.51
CA ASN A 208 -3.03 -26.11 5.12
C ASN A 208 -2.36 -25.38 3.95
N LEU A 209 -2.03 -24.09 4.14
CA LEU A 209 -1.36 -23.27 3.13
C LEU A 209 -0.15 -22.55 3.76
N PRO A 210 1.09 -22.92 3.42
CA PRO A 210 2.28 -22.27 3.99
C PRO A 210 2.39 -20.82 3.50
N PHE A 211 3.05 -19.97 4.30
CA PHE A 211 3.21 -18.55 3.98
C PHE A 211 3.87 -18.32 2.62
N GLU A 212 4.84 -19.15 2.25
CA GLU A 212 5.55 -19.10 0.96
C GLU A 212 4.60 -19.35 -0.22
N ALA A 213 3.55 -20.15 -0.03
CA ALA A 213 2.57 -20.44 -1.09
C ALA A 213 1.62 -19.27 -1.36
N LEU A 214 1.62 -18.22 -0.52
CA LEU A 214 0.88 -16.98 -0.82
C LEU A 214 1.47 -16.21 -2.01
N GLY A 215 2.70 -16.51 -2.42
CA GLY A 215 3.36 -15.80 -3.52
C GLY A 215 3.54 -14.30 -3.27
N LEU A 216 3.51 -13.86 -2.01
CA LEU A 216 3.56 -12.46 -1.62
C LEU A 216 4.91 -11.83 -1.98
N VAL A 217 4.87 -10.72 -2.71
CA VAL A 217 6.06 -9.91 -3.02
C VAL A 217 6.10 -8.68 -2.11
N VAL A 218 7.17 -8.49 -1.34
CA VAL A 218 7.34 -7.31 -0.49
C VAL A 218 8.46 -6.42 -1.05
N ARG A 219 8.10 -5.18 -1.42
CA ARG A 219 9.00 -4.12 -1.86
C ARG A 219 8.96 -2.97 -0.87
N ALA A 220 10.04 -2.84 -0.10
CA ALA A 220 10.25 -1.75 0.85
C ALA A 220 11.76 -1.52 1.03
N ASN A 221 12.14 -0.46 1.73
CA ASN A 221 13.52 -0.32 2.17
C ASN A 221 13.80 -1.29 3.32
N ASP A 222 15.07 -1.57 3.59
CA ASP A 222 15.46 -2.49 4.64
C ASP A 222 16.77 -2.09 5.32
N ILE A 223 17.02 -2.73 6.46
CA ILE A 223 18.27 -2.63 7.20
C ILE A 223 19.34 -3.49 6.50
N ALA A 224 20.45 -2.88 6.10
CA ALA A 224 21.51 -3.56 5.36
C ALA A 224 22.35 -4.47 6.27
N GLY A 225 22.51 -5.74 5.86
CA GLY A 225 23.43 -6.67 6.52
C GLY A 225 22.85 -7.46 7.71
N LEU A 226 21.53 -7.51 7.88
CA LEU A 226 20.86 -8.27 8.96
C LEU A 226 21.26 -9.75 9.08
N ARG A 227 21.74 -10.36 7.99
CA ARG A 227 22.18 -11.77 7.93
C ARG A 227 23.70 -11.94 8.03
N GLN A 228 24.46 -10.87 8.15
CA GLN A 228 25.91 -10.95 8.31
C GLN A 228 26.25 -11.44 9.73
N PRO A 229 27.37 -12.17 9.93
CA PRO A 229 27.77 -12.66 11.26
C PRO A 229 27.88 -11.55 12.33
N GLY A 230 28.34 -10.36 11.94
CA GLY A 230 28.43 -9.19 12.81
C GLY A 230 27.13 -8.37 12.91
N GLY A 231 26.06 -8.80 12.26
CA GLY A 231 24.83 -8.04 12.08
C GLY A 231 24.97 -6.87 11.12
N SER A 232 23.95 -6.01 11.13
CA SER A 232 23.79 -4.88 10.24
C SER A 232 24.94 -3.88 10.33
N THR A 233 25.26 -3.29 9.18
CA THR A 233 26.24 -2.19 9.11
C THR A 233 25.70 -0.89 9.72
N GLY A 234 24.39 -0.79 9.93
CA GLY A 234 23.66 0.42 10.32
C GLY A 234 23.13 1.23 9.14
N LYS A 235 23.38 0.79 7.90
CA LYS A 235 22.87 1.43 6.68
C LYS A 235 21.45 1.01 6.34
N LEU A 236 20.69 1.93 5.76
CA LEU A 236 19.38 1.66 5.20
C LEU A 236 19.50 1.59 3.68
N GLN A 237 18.92 0.56 3.08
CA GLN A 237 19.06 0.29 1.65
C GLN A 237 17.72 0.01 0.99
N GLY A 238 17.65 0.34 -0.30
CA GLY A 238 16.56 -0.10 -1.16
C GLY A 238 16.59 -1.62 -1.40
N THR A 239 15.43 -2.17 -1.76
CA THR A 239 15.31 -3.56 -2.18
C THR A 239 15.48 -3.65 -3.69
N ASP A 240 16.23 -4.65 -4.16
CA ASP A 240 16.46 -4.92 -5.60
C ASP A 240 17.03 -3.69 -6.36
N GLY A 241 17.82 -2.87 -5.66
CA GLY A 241 18.39 -1.63 -6.21
C GLY A 241 17.42 -0.45 -6.29
N ILE A 242 16.20 -0.59 -5.76
CA ILE A 242 15.17 0.45 -5.75
C ILE A 242 15.01 1.01 -4.34
N ASP A 243 15.31 2.29 -4.18
CA ASP A 243 15.12 3.07 -2.96
C ASP A 243 13.75 3.77 -2.99
N ILE A 244 12.81 3.32 -2.16
CA ILE A 244 11.40 3.73 -2.23
C ILE A 244 11.10 4.69 -1.08
N ARG A 245 11.07 6.00 -1.33
CA ARG A 245 10.89 7.04 -0.29
C ARG A 245 9.75 7.99 -0.59
N THR A 246 9.45 8.20 -1.86
CA THR A 246 8.46 9.16 -2.32
C THR A 246 7.32 8.50 -3.10
N SER A 247 6.26 9.27 -3.36
CA SER A 247 5.15 8.79 -4.19
C SER A 247 5.60 8.42 -5.60
N GLY A 248 6.50 9.20 -6.19
CA GLY A 248 7.04 8.94 -7.53
C GLY A 248 7.88 7.66 -7.59
N GLU A 249 8.57 7.31 -6.50
CA GLU A 249 9.34 6.06 -6.42
C GLU A 249 8.45 4.85 -6.21
N LYS A 250 7.35 4.97 -5.45
CA LYS A 250 6.29 3.95 -5.44
C LYS A 250 5.73 3.77 -6.85
N LEU A 251 5.37 4.87 -7.54
CA LEU A 251 4.85 4.84 -8.91
C LEU A 251 5.84 4.16 -9.88
N ALA A 252 7.15 4.41 -9.75
CA ALA A 252 8.16 3.80 -10.60
C ALA A 252 8.17 2.27 -10.55
N THR A 253 7.66 1.66 -9.48
CA THR A 253 7.53 0.21 -9.35
C THR A 253 6.27 -0.36 -10.02
N MET A 254 5.31 0.49 -10.37
CA MET A 254 4.05 0.09 -11.01
C MET A 254 4.27 -0.35 -12.47
N PRO A 255 3.37 -1.20 -13.03
CA PRO A 255 3.43 -1.58 -14.44
C PRO A 255 3.49 -0.35 -15.36
N ALA A 256 4.27 -0.44 -16.44
CA ALA A 256 4.53 0.69 -17.33
C ALA A 256 3.25 1.39 -17.83
N ARG A 257 2.21 0.61 -18.15
CA ARG A 257 0.88 1.13 -18.53
C ARG A 257 0.27 2.05 -17.48
N CYS A 258 0.27 1.66 -16.21
CA CYS A 258 -0.24 2.50 -15.12
C CYS A 258 0.59 3.78 -15.00
N ARG A 259 1.92 3.69 -15.14
CA ARG A 259 2.79 4.87 -15.14
C ARG A 259 2.46 5.83 -16.28
N PHE A 260 2.11 5.35 -17.47
CA PHE A 260 1.64 6.22 -18.56
C PHE A 260 0.27 6.84 -18.28
N ASN A 261 -0.63 6.14 -17.58
CA ASN A 261 -1.98 6.62 -17.29
C ASN A 261 -2.00 7.86 -16.38
N ILE A 262 -0.95 8.13 -15.60
CA ILE A 262 -0.90 9.30 -14.70
C ILE A 262 -0.84 10.63 -15.43
N ASP A 263 -0.21 10.64 -16.61
CA ASP A 263 0.09 11.86 -17.38
C ASP A 263 -0.91 12.10 -18.53
N THR A 264 -1.90 11.21 -18.68
CA THR A 264 -2.80 11.23 -19.83
C THR A 264 -4.25 11.44 -19.40
N ALA A 265 -4.95 12.34 -20.10
CA ALA A 265 -6.40 12.48 -19.96
C ALA A 265 -7.18 11.24 -20.47
N GLN A 266 -6.55 10.44 -21.33
CA GLN A 266 -7.12 9.20 -21.87
C GLN A 266 -6.36 8.00 -21.32
N ARG A 267 -6.93 7.37 -20.29
CA ARG A 267 -6.34 6.15 -19.70
C ARG A 267 -6.44 4.99 -20.67
N GLN A 268 -5.37 4.20 -20.72
CA GLN A 268 -5.35 2.93 -21.40
C GLN A 268 -5.89 1.85 -20.45
N PRO A 269 -7.03 1.20 -20.77
CA PRO A 269 -7.50 0.06 -20.00
C PRO A 269 -6.52 -1.12 -20.14
N PRO A 270 -6.51 -2.07 -19.19
CA PRO A 270 -5.71 -3.27 -19.32
C PRO A 270 -6.13 -4.05 -20.58
N GLY A 271 -5.15 -4.46 -21.39
CA GLY A 271 -5.37 -5.38 -22.51
C GLY A 271 -5.63 -6.82 -22.02
N PRO A 272 -5.93 -7.75 -22.95
CA PRO A 272 -6.20 -9.16 -22.59
C PRO A 272 -5.07 -9.86 -21.83
N GLU A 273 -3.82 -9.46 -22.08
CA GLU A 273 -2.61 -10.04 -21.48
C GLU A 273 -2.09 -9.24 -20.27
N ASP A 274 -2.63 -8.04 -20.04
CA ASP A 274 -2.25 -7.18 -18.91
C ASP A 274 -3.02 -7.59 -17.67
N SER A 275 -2.39 -7.57 -16.49
CA SER A 275 -3.14 -7.66 -15.23
C SER A 275 -3.95 -6.40 -14.97
N LEU A 276 -5.14 -6.58 -14.38
CA LEU A 276 -5.86 -5.50 -13.69
C LEU A 276 -5.06 -5.10 -12.45
N VAL A 277 -4.71 -3.83 -12.32
CA VAL A 277 -3.93 -3.32 -11.19
C VAL A 277 -4.86 -2.60 -10.21
N ILE A 278 -4.96 -3.15 -9.00
CA ILE A 278 -5.67 -2.56 -7.87
C ILE A 278 -4.63 -2.07 -6.88
N TYR A 279 -4.64 -0.78 -6.56
CA TYR A 279 -3.72 -0.18 -5.60
C TYR A 279 -4.46 0.29 -4.34
N LEU A 280 -3.94 -0.06 -3.17
CA LEU A 280 -4.46 0.33 -1.86
C LEU A 280 -3.43 1.17 -1.13
N GLY A 281 -3.83 2.33 -0.64
CA GLY A 281 -2.97 3.27 0.10
C GLY A 281 -3.78 4.19 1.00
N ASP A 282 -3.16 4.89 1.94
CA ASP A 282 -3.84 5.76 2.91
C ASP A 282 -3.27 7.20 2.95
N SER A 283 -2.17 7.45 2.25
CA SER A 283 -1.37 8.66 2.42
C SER A 283 -1.09 9.41 1.11
N ASP A 284 -0.52 10.61 1.22
CA ASP A 284 -0.02 11.38 0.08
C ASP A 284 1.17 10.69 -0.62
N THR A 285 1.91 9.81 0.08
CA THR A 285 2.91 8.95 -0.56
C THR A 285 2.28 7.94 -1.54
N ASP A 286 0.98 7.71 -1.46
CA ASP A 286 0.25 6.82 -2.37
C ASP A 286 -0.48 7.53 -3.50
N LEU A 287 -0.53 8.88 -3.47
CA LEU A 287 -1.36 9.66 -4.41
C LEU A 287 -1.09 9.29 -5.87
N GLU A 288 0.19 9.20 -6.27
CA GLU A 288 0.53 8.88 -7.66
C GLU A 288 0.12 7.45 -8.04
N CYS A 289 0.27 6.48 -7.15
CA CYS A 289 -0.15 5.10 -7.40
C CYS A 289 -1.67 4.93 -7.41
N LEU A 290 -2.38 5.55 -6.46
CA LEU A 290 -3.84 5.60 -6.41
C LEU A 290 -4.40 6.22 -7.68
N HIS A 291 -3.77 7.30 -8.15
CA HIS A 291 -4.17 7.95 -9.38
C HIS A 291 -3.83 7.13 -10.62
N ALA A 292 -2.74 6.35 -10.64
CA ALA A 292 -2.24 5.62 -11.81
C ALA A 292 -2.86 4.21 -12.01
N ALA A 293 -3.30 3.56 -10.93
CA ALA A 293 -3.84 2.20 -10.95
C ALA A 293 -5.13 2.08 -11.79
N ASP A 294 -5.47 0.88 -12.25
CA ASP A 294 -6.75 0.67 -12.94
C ASP A 294 -7.92 0.90 -11.96
N ILE A 295 -7.71 0.55 -10.68
CA ILE A 295 -8.57 0.86 -9.55
C ILE A 295 -7.68 1.32 -8.37
N GLY A 296 -7.74 2.61 -8.03
CA GLY A 296 -7.12 3.14 -6.82
C GLY A 296 -8.11 3.17 -5.66
N ILE A 297 -7.72 2.61 -4.51
CA ILE A 297 -8.54 2.51 -3.30
C ILE A 297 -7.80 3.20 -2.16
N PHE A 298 -8.36 4.31 -1.69
CA PHE A 298 -7.96 4.99 -0.49
C PHE A 298 -8.54 4.29 0.75
N MET A 299 -7.66 3.71 1.55
CA MET A 299 -7.99 3.11 2.84
C MET A 299 -8.07 4.19 3.91
N GLN A 300 -9.21 4.30 4.60
CA GLN A 300 -9.39 5.31 5.64
C GLN A 300 -9.91 4.71 6.95
N ASP A 301 -9.43 5.25 8.06
CA ASP A 301 -10.02 5.01 9.38
C ASP A 301 -11.02 6.11 9.75
N ASP A 302 -11.88 5.80 10.72
CA ASP A 302 -12.75 6.78 11.38
C ASP A 302 -12.38 6.86 12.87
N PRO A 303 -11.88 8.00 13.38
CA PRO A 303 -11.61 9.25 12.66
C PRO A 303 -10.38 9.19 11.75
N LEU A 304 -10.34 10.06 10.73
CA LEU A 304 -9.23 10.15 9.78
C LEU A 304 -7.88 10.47 10.46
N SER A 305 -6.84 9.76 10.03
CA SER A 305 -5.44 10.06 10.35
C SER A 305 -4.98 11.40 9.76
N SER A 306 -3.86 11.93 10.23
CA SER A 306 -3.26 13.15 9.66
C SER A 306 -2.84 12.96 8.19
N ALA A 307 -2.30 11.79 7.84
CA ALA A 307 -1.94 11.42 6.47
C ALA A 307 -3.18 11.35 5.56
N ALA A 308 -4.22 10.67 6.02
CA ALA A 308 -5.51 10.58 5.33
C ALA A 308 -6.13 11.97 5.07
N LYS A 309 -6.05 12.89 6.04
CA LYS A 309 -6.52 14.28 5.87
C LYS A 309 -5.73 15.04 4.80
N LYS A 310 -4.40 14.86 4.74
CA LYS A 310 -3.56 15.48 3.69
C LYS A 310 -3.94 14.95 2.31
N LEU A 311 -4.11 13.63 2.16
CA LEU A 311 -4.53 13.03 0.89
C LEU A 311 -5.91 13.53 0.45
N GLN A 312 -6.90 13.60 1.36
CA GLN A 312 -8.22 14.18 1.04
C GLN A 312 -8.15 15.65 0.65
N SER A 313 -7.30 16.44 1.32
CA SER A 313 -7.06 17.85 0.99
C SER A 313 -6.48 18.00 -0.43
N ALA A 314 -5.45 17.21 -0.75
CA ALA A 314 -4.84 17.18 -2.07
C ALA A 314 -5.86 16.76 -3.14
N ALA A 315 -6.57 15.64 -2.96
CA ALA A 315 -7.56 15.18 -3.92
C ALA A 315 -8.65 16.23 -4.21
N ARG A 316 -9.14 16.92 -3.18
CA ARG A 316 -10.13 18.00 -3.33
C ARG A 316 -9.57 19.17 -4.13
N ARG A 317 -8.38 19.62 -3.81
CA ARG A 317 -7.69 20.73 -4.50
C ARG A 317 -7.40 20.40 -5.96
N LEU A 318 -7.11 19.13 -6.26
CA LEU A 318 -6.85 18.61 -7.60
C LEU A 318 -8.12 18.25 -8.38
N GLY A 319 -9.30 18.36 -7.77
CA GLY A 319 -10.57 17.95 -8.40
C GLY A 319 -10.69 16.44 -8.65
N ILE A 320 -9.94 15.61 -7.92
CA ILE A 320 -10.03 14.15 -8.01
C ILE A 320 -11.25 13.68 -7.22
N SER A 321 -12.17 12.96 -7.88
CA SER A 321 -13.37 12.42 -7.22
C SER A 321 -12.98 11.31 -6.24
N MET A 322 -13.49 11.40 -5.02
CA MET A 322 -13.42 10.34 -4.01
C MET A 322 -14.83 9.82 -3.73
N ARG A 323 -15.07 8.52 -3.90
CA ARG A 323 -16.40 7.89 -3.73
C ARG A 323 -16.32 6.59 -2.96
N SER A 324 -17.41 6.17 -2.34
CA SER A 324 -17.46 4.88 -1.65
C SER A 324 -17.16 3.74 -2.61
N ILE A 325 -16.32 2.78 -2.20
CA ILE A 325 -16.02 1.59 -3.00
C ILE A 325 -17.29 0.77 -3.31
N GLN A 326 -18.34 0.87 -2.48
CA GLN A 326 -19.62 0.20 -2.70
C GLN A 326 -20.38 0.70 -3.96
N GLU A 327 -20.02 1.89 -4.44
CA GLU A 327 -20.61 2.49 -5.65
C GLU A 327 -19.93 2.04 -6.94
N ILE A 328 -18.82 1.29 -6.85
CA ILE A 328 -18.04 0.90 -8.03
C ILE A 328 -18.86 0.04 -8.99
N ARG A 329 -18.64 0.27 -10.28
CA ARG A 329 -19.21 -0.50 -11.39
C ARG A 329 -18.06 -0.90 -12.30
N LEU A 330 -17.61 -2.16 -12.19
CA LEU A 330 -16.42 -2.65 -12.89
C LEU A 330 -16.56 -2.63 -14.42
N ASP A 331 -17.79 -2.64 -14.93
CA ASP A 331 -18.12 -2.51 -16.35
C ASP A 331 -18.11 -1.05 -16.84
N LYS A 332 -18.10 -0.08 -15.91
CA LYS A 332 -18.17 1.35 -16.20
C LYS A 332 -17.35 2.16 -15.19
N LEU A 333 -16.04 1.93 -15.18
CA LEU A 333 -15.12 2.70 -14.33
C LEU A 333 -15.07 4.16 -14.80
N GLU A 334 -15.21 5.07 -13.85
CA GLU A 334 -15.07 6.52 -14.06
C GLU A 334 -13.66 6.96 -13.66
N TYR A 335 -13.08 7.88 -14.44
CA TYR A 335 -11.72 8.35 -14.23
C TYR A 335 -11.60 9.88 -14.35
N PRO A 336 -10.69 10.51 -13.59
CA PRO A 336 -9.98 9.95 -12.43
C PRO A 336 -10.92 9.82 -11.21
N CYS A 337 -10.97 8.65 -10.59
CA CYS A 337 -11.73 8.40 -9.37
C CYS A 337 -10.87 7.56 -8.41
N ILE A 338 -10.83 7.96 -7.14
CA ILE A 338 -10.28 7.18 -6.05
C ILE A 338 -11.45 6.62 -5.25
N TRP A 339 -11.49 5.31 -5.09
CA TRP A 339 -12.51 4.62 -4.30
C TRP A 339 -12.11 4.62 -2.83
N VAL A 340 -13.07 4.66 -1.93
CA VAL A 340 -12.83 4.77 -0.49
C VAL A 340 -13.35 3.52 0.21
N ALA A 341 -12.50 2.89 1.01
CA ALA A 341 -12.81 1.69 1.79
C ALA A 341 -12.30 1.85 3.24
N HIS A 342 -12.95 1.18 4.20
CA HIS A 342 -12.55 1.24 5.62
C HIS A 342 -11.68 0.05 6.02
N ASP A 343 -11.92 -1.11 5.40
CA ASP A 343 -11.18 -2.33 5.64
C ASP A 343 -11.17 -3.26 4.42
N PHE A 344 -10.52 -4.41 4.56
CA PHE A 344 -10.45 -5.37 3.46
C PHE A 344 -11.75 -6.13 3.27
N GLN A 345 -12.71 -6.09 4.21
CA GLN A 345 -14.04 -6.65 3.99
C GLN A 345 -14.82 -5.82 2.97
N ASP A 346 -14.73 -4.48 3.05
CA ASP A 346 -15.27 -3.57 2.03
C ASP A 346 -14.73 -3.91 0.63
N VAL A 347 -13.42 -4.14 0.54
CA VAL A 347 -12.73 -4.51 -0.71
C VAL A 347 -13.21 -5.88 -1.20
N LEU A 348 -13.21 -6.89 -0.32
CA LEU A 348 -13.62 -8.24 -0.66
C LEU A 348 -15.08 -8.33 -1.11
N HIS A 349 -15.97 -7.54 -0.53
CA HIS A 349 -17.39 -7.51 -0.92
C HIS A 349 -17.59 -7.13 -2.39
N VAL A 350 -16.73 -6.27 -2.91
CA VAL A 350 -16.79 -5.79 -4.30
C VAL A 350 -16.16 -6.76 -5.29
N PHE A 351 -15.09 -7.45 -4.88
CA PHE A 351 -14.28 -8.30 -5.77
C PHE A 351 -14.51 -9.80 -5.59
N SER A 352 -15.46 -10.20 -4.75
CA SER A 352 -15.96 -11.58 -4.61
C SER A 352 -17.21 -11.78 -5.45
#